data_AF-A0A1F6RS12-F1
#
_entry.id   AF-A0A1F6RS12-F1
#
_cell.length_a   1.000
_cell.length_b   1.000
_cell.length_c   1.000
_cell.angle_alpha   90.00
_cell.angle_beta   90.00
_cell.angle_gamma   90.00
#
_symmetry.space_group_name_H-M   'P 1'
#
loop_
_entity.id
_entity.type
_entity.pdbx_description
1 polymer ?
#
loop_
_entity_poly.entity_id
_entity_poly.type
_entity_poly.pdbx_seq_one_letter_code
_entity_poly.pdbx_strand_id
1 'polypeptide(L)'
;MNQLYIISCSSKGKIADVEKRNYAVKFEQNLNVIVYSHNNASTIIDLIESLKRQEYSQERYSINVILDNCDDNSAKLLEILGGARLWRINTDIKPIGKNKSIAWLLERILSSENTNAFIFLNADCIVKPDFLARVNAAIYDNPVLMGEVLPANSELNLMTNLANLRSKIRNKVITHGRYYASLGSILDEDVCAIRQDILEKVRFAITDYGFEEYEFSIKLANANIPVSNSYQLYCYKHISESLRSIALSDYKRRYKAFITIKNNFLYLLTNKRSFKAKELILSLTYPSSMLFIILAFFLFNVSFYTNTVFSQVISIKVILLLLLGYACSNLFAMLVSRCSFNEYKNAVFWLLFMPIVFSLSLLQGIRLNMSFKFTLPKKFLINKDFHKQIIDATVSDGKKELPCQLEIRQNDTHSQLIFMFNGKKLSSSKQPRVDFAFEEISEKLRAHGFNLKVCINCGYFKLNESIASKLGGEQGYCLFDNIDKGSKAWEYTYIWNACVNIISIKTRKHILQKLSEIEITKKD
;
A
#
# COMPACT_ATOMS: atom_id res chain seq x y z
N MET A 1 18.30 24.00 8.04
CA MET A 1 17.39 24.91 8.77
C MET A 1 16.12 24.19 9.27
N ASN A 2 15.43 23.39 8.45
CA ASN A 2 14.17 22.73 8.84
C ASN A 2 14.30 21.74 10.03
N GLN A 3 15.35 20.90 10.09
CA GLN A 3 15.49 19.90 11.18
C GLN A 3 15.71 20.49 12.57
N LEU A 4 16.63 21.46 12.73
CA LEU A 4 16.86 22.09 14.04
C LEU A 4 15.62 22.81 14.55
N TYR A 5 14.85 23.43 13.64
CA TYR A 5 13.57 24.02 13.98
C TYR A 5 12.56 22.97 14.47
N ILE A 6 12.40 21.84 13.76
CA ILE A 6 11.56 20.72 14.19
C ILE A 6 11.98 20.19 15.57
N ILE A 7 13.28 19.99 15.80
CA ILE A 7 13.78 19.49 17.10
C ILE A 7 13.49 20.50 18.22
N SER A 8 13.68 21.79 17.97
CA SER A 8 13.37 22.87 18.93
C SER A 8 11.87 22.93 19.25
N CYS A 9 11.01 22.87 18.23
CA CYS A 9 9.55 22.80 18.39
C CYS A 9 9.14 21.56 19.19
N SER A 10 9.80 20.42 18.97
CA SER A 10 9.55 19.23 19.78
C SER A 10 9.88 19.44 21.26
N SER A 11 11.02 20.07 21.57
CA SER A 11 11.38 20.37 22.96
C SER A 11 10.35 21.27 23.64
N LYS A 12 9.85 22.30 22.95
CA LYS A 12 8.82 23.22 23.46
C LYS A 12 7.48 22.52 23.64
N GLY A 13 7.07 21.74 22.64
CA GLY A 13 5.82 21.00 22.67
C GLY A 13 5.71 20.04 23.83
N LYS A 14 6.83 19.43 24.25
CA LYS A 14 6.85 18.54 25.42
C LYS A 14 6.49 19.25 26.71
N ILE A 15 6.92 20.50 26.87
CA ILE A 15 6.59 21.31 28.05
C ILE A 15 5.07 21.55 28.07
N ALA A 16 4.51 21.93 26.92
CA ALA A 16 3.06 22.11 26.77
C ALA A 16 2.26 20.81 27.00
N ASP A 17 2.76 19.66 26.54
CA ASP A 17 2.12 18.36 26.77
C ASP A 17 2.18 17.94 28.25
N VAL A 18 3.26 18.27 28.97
CA VAL A 18 3.37 18.00 30.41
C VAL A 18 2.31 18.78 31.18
N GLU A 19 2.11 20.05 30.83
CA GLU A 19 1.07 20.90 31.42
C GLU A 19 -0.35 20.38 31.13
N LYS A 20 -0.54 19.69 30.00
CA LYS A 20 -1.83 19.12 29.55
C LYS A 20 -2.07 17.67 29.97
N ARG A 21 -1.19 17.03 30.76
CA ARG A 21 -1.27 15.58 31.06
C ARG A 21 -2.58 15.11 31.68
N ASN A 22 -3.34 16.01 32.30
CA ASN A 22 -4.71 15.76 32.70
C ASN A 22 -5.61 15.91 31.46
N TYR A 23 -5.61 14.91 30.57
CA TYR A 23 -6.65 14.80 29.56
C TYR A 23 -7.97 14.52 30.29
N ALA A 24 -8.68 15.57 30.67
CA ALA A 24 -10.00 15.44 31.24
C ALA A 24 -10.90 14.81 30.17
N VAL A 25 -11.47 13.64 30.48
CA VAL A 25 -12.47 13.00 29.62
C VAL A 25 -13.65 13.96 29.50
N LYS A 26 -13.82 14.57 28.32
CA LYS A 26 -14.92 15.51 28.07
C LYS A 26 -16.24 14.76 27.88
N PHE A 27 -16.21 13.68 27.11
CA PHE A 27 -17.30 12.71 26.94
C PHE A 27 -16.76 11.40 26.36
N GLU A 28 -17.55 10.33 26.48
CA GLU A 28 -17.26 9.04 25.84
C GLU A 28 -17.70 9.05 24.38
N GLN A 29 -16.75 8.79 23.49
CA GLN A 29 -16.96 8.60 22.06
C GLN A 29 -17.21 7.13 21.70
N ASN A 30 -17.97 6.91 20.64
CA ASN A 30 -18.12 5.59 20.04
C ASN A 30 -16.91 5.30 19.15
N LEU A 31 -16.15 4.26 19.48
CA LEU A 31 -14.87 3.92 18.87
C LEU A 31 -14.96 2.63 18.04
N ASN A 32 -14.42 2.64 16.83
CA ASN A 32 -14.30 1.44 16.00
C ASN A 32 -12.86 1.01 15.85
N VAL A 33 -12.50 -0.12 16.43
CA VAL A 33 -11.17 -0.71 16.29
C VAL A 33 -11.15 -1.58 15.04
N ILE A 34 -10.31 -1.23 14.08
CA ILE A 34 -10.04 -1.98 12.86
C ILE A 34 -8.68 -2.68 13.02
N VAL A 35 -8.71 -4.01 12.96
CA VAL A 35 -7.53 -4.86 13.02
C VAL A 35 -7.32 -5.52 11.66
N TYR A 36 -6.15 -5.33 11.07
CA TYR A 36 -5.75 -6.09 9.87
C TYR A 36 -4.93 -7.32 10.24
N SER A 37 -5.24 -8.46 9.62
CA SER A 37 -4.56 -9.74 9.82
C SER A 37 -4.34 -10.48 8.50
N HIS A 38 -3.16 -11.08 8.35
CA HIS A 38 -2.87 -12.08 7.33
C HIS A 38 -1.97 -13.17 7.93
N ASN A 39 -2.55 -14.33 8.22
CA ASN A 39 -1.88 -15.48 8.82
C ASN A 39 -1.16 -15.15 10.15
N ASN A 40 -1.90 -14.53 11.08
CA ASN A 40 -1.39 -14.10 12.39
C ASN A 40 -2.12 -14.80 13.54
N ALA A 41 -2.47 -16.09 13.40
CA ALA A 41 -3.32 -16.80 14.37
C ALA A 41 -2.85 -16.69 15.82
N SER A 42 -1.53 -16.74 16.06
CA SER A 42 -0.97 -16.69 17.41
C SER A 42 -1.07 -15.30 18.04
N THR A 43 -0.70 -14.24 17.31
CA THR A 43 -0.62 -12.89 17.88
C THR A 43 -1.97 -12.17 17.92
N ILE A 44 -2.90 -12.52 17.02
CA ILE A 44 -4.20 -11.85 16.96
C ILE A 44 -5.05 -12.15 18.20
N ILE A 45 -4.89 -13.33 18.79
CA ILE A 45 -5.59 -13.70 20.02
C ILE A 45 -5.17 -12.75 21.15
N ASP A 46 -3.87 -12.52 21.33
CA ASP A 46 -3.34 -11.63 22.35
C ASP A 46 -3.89 -10.21 22.21
N LEU A 47 -3.97 -9.71 20.97
CA LEU A 47 -4.57 -8.40 20.69
C LEU A 47 -6.03 -8.35 21.10
N ILE A 48 -6.84 -9.31 20.66
CA ILE A 48 -8.29 -9.30 20.90
C ILE A 48 -8.58 -9.48 22.40
N GLU A 49 -7.84 -10.34 23.10
CA GLU A 49 -7.95 -10.44 24.56
C GLU A 49 -7.60 -9.12 25.25
N SER A 50 -6.52 -8.44 24.82
CA SER A 50 -6.13 -7.15 25.39
C SER A 50 -7.16 -6.04 25.10
N LEU A 51 -7.85 -6.11 23.95
CA LEU A 51 -8.96 -5.23 23.61
C LEU A 51 -10.24 -5.56 24.38
N LYS A 52 -10.47 -6.80 24.80
CA LYS A 52 -11.62 -7.17 25.66
C LYS A 52 -11.42 -6.73 27.12
N ARG A 53 -10.17 -6.54 27.56
CA ARG A 53 -9.82 -6.11 28.92
C ARG A 53 -9.65 -4.59 29.06
N GLN A 54 -10.28 -3.80 28.19
CA GLN A 54 -10.20 -2.34 28.25
C GLN A 54 -11.04 -1.79 29.41
N GLU A 55 -10.55 -0.73 30.05
CA GLU A 55 -11.27 0.06 31.07
C GLU A 55 -12.30 1.03 30.44
N TYR A 56 -12.56 0.88 29.15
CA TYR A 56 -13.52 1.67 28.38
C TYR A 56 -14.83 0.90 28.23
N SER A 57 -15.97 1.59 28.27
CA SER A 57 -17.29 0.95 28.24
C SER A 57 -17.46 0.06 26.99
N GLN A 58 -17.83 -1.21 27.19
CA GLN A 58 -18.02 -2.19 26.11
C GLN A 58 -19.09 -1.78 25.09
N GLU A 59 -20.06 -0.97 25.50
CA GLU A 59 -21.11 -0.45 24.62
C GLU A 59 -20.62 0.70 23.73
N ARG A 60 -19.45 1.26 24.05
CA ARG A 60 -18.85 2.44 23.38
C ARG A 60 -17.76 2.07 22.39
N TYR A 61 -17.50 0.78 22.16
CA TYR A 61 -16.59 0.40 21.09
C TYR A 61 -16.95 -0.93 20.43
N SER A 62 -16.53 -1.07 19.18
CA SER A 62 -16.61 -2.33 18.45
C SER A 62 -15.25 -2.73 17.92
N ILE A 63 -15.03 -4.05 17.80
CA ILE A 63 -13.80 -4.62 17.25
C ILE A 63 -14.12 -5.27 15.91
N ASN A 64 -13.47 -4.80 14.85
CA ASN A 64 -13.62 -5.27 13.48
C ASN A 64 -12.29 -5.86 13.00
N VAL A 65 -12.25 -7.16 12.75
CA VAL A 65 -11.06 -7.87 12.30
C VAL A 65 -11.19 -8.22 10.83
N ILE A 66 -10.25 -7.71 10.01
CA ILE A 66 -10.13 -8.07 8.60
C ILE A 66 -9.17 -9.26 8.48
N LEU A 67 -9.69 -10.36 7.97
CA LEU A 67 -8.95 -11.58 7.63
C LEU A 67 -8.71 -11.56 6.11
N ASP A 68 -7.55 -11.07 5.71
CA ASP A 68 -7.16 -10.93 4.31
C ASP A 68 -6.47 -12.22 3.84
N ASN A 69 -7.18 -13.03 3.07
CA ASN A 69 -6.71 -14.27 2.47
C ASN A 69 -5.96 -15.19 3.45
N CYS A 70 -6.52 -15.38 4.64
CA CYS A 70 -5.94 -16.23 5.68
C CYS A 70 -6.29 -17.71 5.43
N ASP A 71 -5.28 -18.58 5.43
CA ASP A 71 -5.40 -20.04 5.33
C ASP A 71 -5.09 -20.77 6.64
N ASP A 72 -4.64 -20.04 7.66
CA ASP A 72 -4.39 -20.55 9.00
C ASP A 72 -5.67 -20.63 9.88
N ASN A 73 -5.49 -21.00 11.15
CA ASN A 73 -6.60 -21.13 12.10
C ASN A 73 -7.11 -19.78 12.65
N SER A 74 -6.66 -18.62 12.16
CA SER A 74 -7.07 -17.30 12.69
C SER A 74 -8.58 -17.15 12.76
N ALA A 75 -9.28 -17.52 11.68
CA ALA A 75 -10.74 -17.41 11.60
C ALA A 75 -11.45 -18.24 12.68
N LYS A 76 -11.04 -19.50 12.86
CA LYS A 76 -11.65 -20.43 13.81
C LYS A 76 -11.38 -20.01 15.26
N LEU A 77 -10.15 -19.60 15.55
CA LEU A 77 -9.76 -19.16 16.89
C LEU A 77 -10.52 -17.92 17.31
N LEU A 78 -10.74 -16.96 16.40
CA LEU A 78 -11.52 -15.76 16.67
C LEU A 78 -13.01 -16.03 16.84
N GLU A 79 -13.58 -16.98 16.09
CA GLU A 79 -14.96 -17.42 16.29
C GLU A 79 -15.18 -18.04 17.68
N ILE A 80 -14.22 -18.84 18.15
CA ILE A 80 -14.25 -19.43 19.50
C ILE A 80 -14.08 -18.34 20.57
N LEU A 81 -13.17 -17.39 20.37
CA LEU A 81 -12.88 -16.32 21.32
C LEU A 81 -14.06 -15.34 21.47
N GLY A 82 -14.75 -15.05 20.37
CA GLY A 82 -15.88 -14.13 20.30
C GLY A 82 -15.54 -12.67 20.66
N GLY A 83 -16.52 -11.78 20.54
CA GLY A 83 -16.38 -10.36 20.89
C GLY A 83 -15.73 -9.48 19.81
N ALA A 84 -15.52 -10.02 18.61
CA ALA A 84 -15.08 -9.26 17.45
C ALA A 84 -15.90 -9.63 16.20
N ARG A 85 -16.18 -8.64 15.35
CA ARG A 85 -16.81 -8.83 14.04
C ARG A 85 -15.74 -9.21 13.03
N LEU A 86 -15.93 -10.34 12.34
CA LEU A 86 -14.96 -10.88 11.39
C LEU A 86 -15.34 -10.52 9.96
N TRP A 87 -14.38 -10.00 9.21
CA TRP A 87 -14.51 -9.59 7.82
C TRP A 87 -13.54 -10.38 6.96
N ARG A 88 -14.06 -11.32 6.17
CA ARG A 88 -13.23 -12.23 5.36
C ARG A 88 -13.10 -11.72 3.94
N ILE A 89 -11.86 -11.63 3.47
CA ILE A 89 -11.53 -11.32 2.08
C ILE A 89 -10.80 -12.53 1.53
N ASN A 90 -11.51 -13.38 0.79
CA ASN A 90 -10.94 -14.58 0.18
C ASN A 90 -10.74 -14.31 -1.31
N THR A 91 -9.51 -14.48 -1.79
CA THR A 91 -9.15 -14.29 -3.21
C THR A 91 -8.33 -15.46 -3.69
N ASP A 92 -8.53 -15.92 -4.93
CA ASP A 92 -7.96 -17.18 -5.40
C ASP A 92 -6.43 -17.21 -5.58
N ILE A 93 -5.72 -16.10 -5.33
CA ILE A 93 -4.31 -15.97 -5.72
C ILE A 93 -3.43 -15.40 -4.60
N LYS A 94 -3.78 -14.26 -3.97
CA LYS A 94 -2.94 -13.55 -2.95
C LYS A 94 -3.75 -12.56 -2.11
N PRO A 95 -3.33 -12.25 -0.85
CA PRO A 95 -3.92 -11.17 -0.08
C PRO A 95 -3.91 -9.84 -0.85
N ILE A 96 -4.97 -9.05 -0.70
CA ILE A 96 -5.08 -7.77 -1.41
C ILE A 96 -4.24 -6.67 -0.75
N GLY A 97 -3.88 -6.87 0.53
CA GLY A 97 -3.00 -6.02 1.32
C GLY A 97 -3.75 -5.07 2.27
N LYS A 98 -3.09 -4.72 3.38
CA LYS A 98 -3.62 -3.92 4.49
C LYS A 98 -4.45 -2.71 4.09
N ASN A 99 -3.86 -1.82 3.31
CA ASN A 99 -4.50 -0.56 2.95
C ASN A 99 -5.74 -0.75 2.06
N LYS A 100 -5.71 -1.74 1.15
CA LYS A 100 -6.86 -2.09 0.30
C LYS A 100 -7.97 -2.74 1.12
N SER A 101 -7.60 -3.64 2.02
CA SER A 101 -8.49 -4.31 2.97
C SER A 101 -9.19 -3.32 3.90
N ILE A 102 -8.46 -2.34 4.44
CA ILE A 102 -9.03 -1.27 5.26
C ILE A 102 -9.99 -0.40 4.45
N ALA A 103 -9.61 0.01 3.24
CA ALA A 103 -10.49 0.81 2.38
C ALA A 103 -11.80 0.07 2.04
N TRP A 104 -11.71 -1.22 1.69
CA TRP A 104 -12.85 -2.09 1.44
C TRP A 104 -13.80 -2.17 2.65
N LEU A 105 -13.26 -2.23 3.87
CA LEU A 105 -14.07 -2.25 5.07
C LEU A 105 -14.72 -0.88 5.33
N LEU A 106 -13.95 0.21 5.23
CA LEU A 106 -14.44 1.56 5.47
C LEU A 106 -15.63 1.91 4.55
N GLU A 107 -15.64 1.49 3.29
CA GLU A 107 -16.78 1.68 2.38
C GLU A 107 -18.10 1.09 2.91
N ARG A 108 -18.04 0.11 3.81
CA ARG A 108 -19.21 -0.59 4.36
C ARG A 108 -19.66 -0.03 5.71
N ILE A 109 -18.70 0.36 6.56
CA ILE A 109 -18.98 0.73 7.95
C ILE A 109 -18.93 2.24 8.21
N LEU A 110 -18.30 3.03 7.34
CA LEU A 110 -18.06 4.45 7.60
C LEU A 110 -19.35 5.24 7.76
N SER A 111 -20.37 4.99 6.93
CA SER A 111 -21.64 5.75 6.97
C SER A 111 -22.78 5.02 7.69
N SER A 112 -22.58 3.76 8.10
CA SER A 112 -23.65 2.91 8.64
C SER A 112 -23.60 2.77 10.16
N GLU A 113 -22.49 3.13 10.79
CA GLU A 113 -22.28 2.99 12.22
C GLU A 113 -22.29 4.36 12.91
N ASN A 114 -22.90 4.44 14.10
CA ASN A 114 -22.87 5.65 14.93
C ASN A 114 -21.51 5.77 15.62
N THR A 115 -20.49 6.05 14.83
CA THR A 115 -19.08 6.06 15.25
C THR A 115 -18.55 7.49 15.28
N ASN A 116 -17.58 7.75 16.14
CA ASN A 116 -16.91 9.04 16.21
C ASN A 116 -15.46 8.95 15.70
N ALA A 117 -14.79 7.82 15.95
CA ALA A 117 -13.41 7.61 15.52
C ALA A 117 -13.11 6.14 15.21
N PHE A 118 -12.18 5.95 14.27
CA PHE A 118 -11.65 4.66 13.86
C PHE A 118 -10.21 4.53 14.34
N ILE A 119 -9.89 3.40 14.99
CA ILE A 119 -8.56 3.06 15.50
C ILE A 119 -8.01 1.93 14.64
N PHE A 120 -6.83 2.10 14.08
CA PHE A 120 -6.18 1.10 13.23
C PHE A 120 -5.03 0.46 14.01
N LEU A 121 -5.07 -0.87 14.13
CA LEU A 121 -4.06 -1.70 14.79
C LEU A 121 -3.66 -2.88 13.88
N ASN A 122 -2.42 -3.34 14.01
CA ASN A 122 -2.00 -4.60 13.42
C ASN A 122 -2.31 -5.78 14.35
N ALA A 123 -2.53 -6.96 13.79
CA ALA A 123 -2.74 -8.20 14.53
C ALA A 123 -1.60 -8.64 15.46
N ASP A 124 -0.44 -7.98 15.44
CA ASP A 124 0.71 -8.26 16.30
C ASP A 124 0.87 -7.27 17.47
N CYS A 125 -0.09 -6.36 17.63
CA CYS A 125 -0.14 -5.39 18.73
C CYS A 125 -0.68 -6.02 20.02
N ILE A 126 -0.23 -5.52 21.17
CA ILE A 126 -0.81 -5.73 22.49
C ILE A 126 -1.06 -4.35 23.11
N VAL A 127 -2.25 -4.12 23.67
CA VAL A 127 -2.60 -2.83 24.29
C VAL A 127 -2.81 -2.96 25.79
N LYS A 128 -2.59 -1.87 26.53
CA LYS A 128 -2.90 -1.82 27.97
C LYS A 128 -4.39 -1.60 28.22
N PRO A 129 -4.92 -1.94 29.41
CA PRO A 129 -6.33 -1.74 29.76
C PRO A 129 -6.83 -0.30 29.56
N ASP A 130 -5.96 0.69 29.72
CA ASP A 130 -6.30 2.12 29.61
C ASP A 130 -6.15 2.69 28.18
N PHE A 131 -5.85 1.87 27.18
CA PHE A 131 -5.54 2.32 25.81
C PHE A 131 -6.69 3.06 25.15
N LEU A 132 -7.91 2.49 25.12
CA LEU A 132 -9.07 3.12 24.48
C LEU A 132 -9.51 4.39 25.20
N ALA A 133 -9.41 4.42 26.53
CA ALA A 133 -9.69 5.63 27.32
C ALA A 133 -8.75 6.79 26.94
N ARG A 134 -7.46 6.50 26.73
CA ARG A 134 -6.48 7.48 26.24
C ARG A 134 -6.74 7.92 24.80
N VAL A 135 -7.18 7.00 23.93
CA VAL A 135 -7.59 7.36 22.56
C VAL A 135 -8.75 8.34 22.62
N ASN A 136 -9.82 8.01 23.37
CA ASN A 136 -10.99 8.86 23.55
C ASN A 136 -10.61 10.27 24.03
N ALA A 137 -9.75 10.34 25.04
CA ALA A 137 -9.35 11.62 25.62
C ALA A 137 -8.53 12.50 24.64
N ALA A 138 -7.69 11.87 23.80
CA ALA A 138 -6.82 12.59 22.87
C ALA A 138 -7.53 12.96 21.55
N ILE A 139 -8.41 12.10 21.03
CA ILE A 139 -8.99 12.23 19.67
C ILE A 139 -10.00 13.37 19.58
N TYR A 140 -10.53 13.80 20.73
CA TYR A 140 -11.42 14.94 20.81
C TYR A 140 -10.77 16.22 20.28
N ASP A 141 -9.56 16.54 20.76
CA ASP A 141 -8.82 17.75 20.36
C ASP A 141 -7.95 17.53 19.12
N ASN A 142 -7.67 16.26 18.76
CA ASN A 142 -6.76 15.91 17.68
C ASN A 142 -7.46 15.06 16.63
N PRO A 143 -7.72 15.57 15.41
CA PRO A 143 -8.51 14.86 14.43
C PRO A 143 -7.87 13.59 13.87
N VAL A 144 -6.54 13.56 13.89
CA VAL A 144 -5.71 12.44 13.47
C VAL A 144 -4.61 12.26 14.50
N LEU A 145 -4.55 11.06 15.08
CA LEU A 145 -3.61 10.68 16.13
C LEU A 145 -2.72 9.55 15.66
N MET A 146 -1.44 9.68 15.95
CA MET A 146 -0.47 8.59 15.88
C MET A 146 -0.05 8.15 17.28
N GLY A 147 0.19 6.85 17.40
CA GLY A 147 0.78 6.24 18.59
C GLY A 147 2.23 5.78 18.38
N GLU A 148 2.80 5.22 19.44
CA GLU A 148 4.15 4.67 19.48
C GLU A 148 4.12 3.15 19.68
N VAL A 149 4.91 2.43 18.89
CA VAL A 149 5.14 0.99 19.12
C VAL A 149 6.31 0.82 20.08
N LEU A 150 6.08 0.06 21.14
CA LEU A 150 7.09 -0.30 22.13
C LEU A 150 7.40 -1.81 22.07
N PRO A 151 8.64 -2.22 22.37
CA PRO A 151 8.98 -3.64 22.48
C PRO A 151 8.28 -4.28 23.68
N ALA A 152 7.68 -5.45 23.47
CA ALA A 152 7.15 -6.31 24.53
C ALA A 152 8.23 -7.20 25.18
N ASN A 153 9.27 -7.56 24.41
CA ASN A 153 10.37 -8.40 24.85
C ASN A 153 11.29 -7.68 25.85
N SER A 154 11.69 -8.36 26.93
CA SER A 154 12.65 -7.85 27.93
C SER A 154 14.09 -7.82 27.40
N GLU A 155 14.48 -8.84 26.64
CA GLU A 155 15.82 -8.96 26.07
C GLU A 155 15.81 -8.56 24.60
N LEU A 156 16.60 -7.53 24.27
CA LEU A 156 16.72 -7.00 22.92
C LEU A 156 18.15 -7.16 22.43
N ASN A 157 18.29 -7.75 21.25
CA ASN A 157 19.56 -7.77 20.55
C ASN A 157 19.95 -6.35 20.08
N LEU A 158 21.21 -6.16 19.65
CA LEU A 158 21.72 -4.86 19.20
C LEU A 158 20.87 -4.28 18.05
N MET A 159 20.45 -5.09 17.09
CA MET A 159 19.67 -4.64 15.94
C MET A 159 18.28 -4.12 16.34
N THR A 160 17.59 -4.83 17.23
CA THR A 160 16.30 -4.41 17.77
C THR A 160 16.45 -3.14 18.61
N ASN A 161 17.51 -3.03 19.42
CA ASN A 161 17.81 -1.80 20.17
C ASN A 161 18.02 -0.59 19.24
N LEU A 162 18.72 -0.77 18.12
CA LEU A 162 18.93 0.26 17.12
C LEU A 162 17.63 0.67 16.41
N ALA A 163 16.78 -0.30 16.04
CA ALA A 163 15.47 -0.04 15.46
C ALA A 163 14.57 0.75 16.43
N ASN A 164 14.53 0.35 17.70
CA ASN A 164 13.78 1.03 18.76
C ASN A 164 14.26 2.45 18.97
N LEU A 165 15.58 2.69 19.01
CA LEU A 165 16.14 4.04 19.11
C LEU A 165 15.69 4.92 17.94
N ARG A 166 15.71 4.40 16.71
CA ARG A 166 15.24 5.14 15.52
C ARG A 166 13.75 5.46 15.61
N SER A 167 12.92 4.50 16.04
CA SER A 167 11.47 4.73 16.24
C SER A 167 11.21 5.79 17.32
N LYS A 168 11.92 5.70 18.46
CA LYS A 168 11.85 6.69 19.55
C LYS A 168 12.21 8.10 19.09
N ILE A 169 13.31 8.27 18.34
CA ILE A 169 13.69 9.59 17.81
C ILE A 169 12.64 10.09 16.81
N ARG A 170 12.19 9.23 15.89
CA ARG A 170 11.15 9.58 14.91
C ARG A 170 9.89 10.08 15.61
N ASN A 171 9.34 9.32 16.54
CA ASN A 171 8.08 9.64 17.20
C ASN A 171 8.26 10.86 18.13
N LYS A 172 9.25 10.80 19.03
CA LYS A 172 9.41 11.81 20.09
C LYS A 172 10.06 13.11 19.63
N VAL A 173 10.70 13.15 18.47
CA VAL A 173 11.38 14.34 17.97
C VAL A 173 10.79 14.79 16.65
N ILE A 174 10.79 13.94 15.62
CA ILE A 174 10.40 14.34 14.28
C ILE A 174 8.89 14.56 14.19
N THR A 175 8.09 13.54 14.47
CA THR A 175 6.63 13.63 14.33
C THR A 175 6.04 14.66 15.28
N HIS A 176 6.44 14.59 16.55
CA HIS A 176 6.00 15.54 17.57
C HIS A 176 6.45 16.98 17.25
N GLY A 177 7.70 17.16 16.83
CA GLY A 177 8.21 18.48 16.44
C GLY A 177 7.51 19.07 15.24
N ARG A 178 7.12 18.24 14.26
CA ARG A 178 6.35 18.67 13.09
C ARG A 178 4.95 19.13 13.46
N TYR A 179 4.27 18.43 14.37
CA TYR A 179 2.96 18.86 14.90
C TYR A 179 3.06 20.25 15.53
N TYR A 180 4.01 20.46 16.45
CA TYR A 180 4.23 21.75 17.12
C TYR A 180 4.79 22.85 16.22
N ALA A 181 5.43 22.48 15.10
CA ALA A 181 5.83 23.39 14.03
C ALA A 181 4.68 23.70 13.04
N SER A 182 3.47 23.18 13.27
CA SER A 182 2.33 23.28 12.34
C SER A 182 2.62 22.74 10.92
N LEU A 183 3.50 21.75 10.81
CA LEU A 183 3.86 21.07 9.56
C LEU A 183 3.06 19.77 9.39
N GLY A 184 2.94 19.27 8.16
CA GLY A 184 2.32 17.96 7.91
C GLY A 184 3.20 16.83 8.41
N SER A 185 2.66 15.67 8.78
CA SER A 185 3.45 14.50 9.18
C SER A 185 3.05 13.29 8.36
N ILE A 186 4.00 12.39 8.12
CA ILE A 186 3.73 11.09 7.52
C ILE A 186 3.01 10.25 8.58
N LEU A 187 1.87 9.68 8.22
CA LEU A 187 1.15 8.71 9.02
C LEU A 187 1.93 7.40 9.08
N ASP A 188 2.11 6.90 10.30
CA ASP A 188 2.57 5.55 10.54
C ASP A 188 1.35 4.64 10.73
N GLU A 189 1.37 3.47 10.12
CA GLU A 189 0.20 2.60 10.04
C GLU A 189 0.07 1.64 11.24
N ASP A 190 1.08 1.57 12.12
CA ASP A 190 1.10 0.58 13.20
C ASP A 190 0.04 0.87 14.29
N VAL A 191 -0.10 2.14 14.68
CA VAL A 191 -1.09 2.61 15.66
C VAL A 191 -1.54 4.00 15.25
N CYS A 192 -2.79 4.11 14.78
CA CYS A 192 -3.37 5.37 14.35
C CYS A 192 -4.84 5.45 14.77
N ALA A 193 -5.32 6.63 15.12
CA ALA A 193 -6.75 6.89 15.32
C ALA A 193 -7.18 8.12 14.51
N ILE A 194 -8.31 8.02 13.81
CA ILE A 194 -8.80 9.04 12.89
C ILE A 194 -10.28 9.26 13.15
N ARG A 195 -10.69 10.52 13.32
CA ARG A 195 -12.12 10.84 13.44
C ARG A 195 -12.88 10.49 12.16
N GLN A 196 -14.13 10.09 12.32
CA GLN A 196 -15.01 9.72 11.22
C GLN A 196 -15.18 10.85 10.19
N ASP A 197 -15.43 12.08 10.66
CA ASP A 197 -15.62 13.25 9.78
C ASP A 197 -14.40 13.54 8.90
N ILE A 198 -13.20 13.17 9.36
CA ILE A 198 -11.96 13.28 8.58
C ILE A 198 -11.88 12.20 7.50
N LEU A 199 -12.26 10.96 7.80
CA LEU A 199 -12.30 9.87 6.83
C LEU A 199 -13.37 10.10 5.75
N GLU A 200 -14.49 10.74 6.10
CA GLU A 200 -15.54 11.13 5.15
C GLU A 200 -15.07 12.28 4.25
N LYS A 201 -14.39 13.29 4.82
CA LYS A 201 -13.88 14.46 4.10
C LYS A 201 -12.69 14.13 3.22
N VAL A 202 -11.77 13.30 3.70
CA VAL A 202 -10.57 12.88 3.00
C VAL A 202 -10.64 11.38 2.80
N ARG A 203 -11.11 10.97 1.61
CA ARG A 203 -11.20 9.56 1.28
C ARG A 203 -9.82 8.91 1.22
N PHE A 204 -9.71 7.76 1.89
CA PHE A 204 -8.57 6.86 1.77
C PHE A 204 -8.53 6.33 0.33
N ALA A 205 -7.54 6.75 -0.46
CA ALA A 205 -7.44 6.31 -1.85
C ALA A 205 -6.55 5.07 -1.93
N ILE A 206 -7.06 4.06 -2.60
CA ILE A 206 -6.29 2.88 -2.97
C ILE A 206 -5.34 3.26 -4.11
N THR A 207 -4.09 2.84 -4.00
CA THR A 207 -3.11 2.98 -5.07
C THR A 207 -2.60 1.62 -5.54
N ASP A 208 -2.06 1.55 -6.74
CA ASP A 208 -1.46 0.31 -7.25
C ASP A 208 -0.04 0.08 -6.75
N TYR A 209 0.56 1.06 -6.08
CA TYR A 209 1.97 1.04 -5.68
C TYR A 209 2.18 0.63 -4.21
N GLY A 210 1.12 0.60 -3.38
CA GLY A 210 1.18 0.12 -1.98
C GLY A 210 1.77 1.11 -0.97
N PHE A 211 1.61 2.42 -1.19
CA PHE A 211 2.10 3.52 -0.36
C PHE A 211 0.99 4.51 0.01
N GLU A 212 -0.21 3.97 0.29
CA GLU A 212 -1.42 4.75 0.55
C GLU A 212 -1.28 5.68 1.76
N GLU A 213 -0.50 5.30 2.77
CA GLU A 213 -0.29 6.11 3.97
C GLU A 213 0.45 7.42 3.67
N TYR A 214 1.40 7.38 2.73
CA TYR A 214 2.12 8.57 2.28
C TYR A 214 1.19 9.51 1.51
N GLU A 215 0.44 8.98 0.55
CA GLU A 215 -0.52 9.77 -0.25
C GLU A 215 -1.63 10.36 0.62
N PHE A 216 -2.15 9.58 1.57
CA PHE A 216 -3.13 10.04 2.53
C PHE A 216 -2.56 11.15 3.43
N SER A 217 -1.30 11.05 3.85
CA SER A 217 -0.61 12.12 4.59
C SER A 217 -0.48 13.42 3.79
N ILE A 218 -0.18 13.34 2.48
CA ILE A 218 -0.15 14.52 1.60
C ILE A 218 -1.54 15.15 1.50
N LYS A 219 -2.61 14.34 1.39
CA LYS A 219 -3.98 14.84 1.34
C LYS A 219 -4.40 15.54 2.63
N LEU A 220 -4.06 14.98 3.80
CA LEU A 220 -4.30 15.62 5.10
C LEU A 220 -3.58 16.96 5.19
N ALA A 221 -2.29 17.00 4.81
CA ALA A 221 -1.52 18.24 4.78
C ALA A 221 -2.14 19.29 3.83
N ASN A 222 -2.63 18.85 2.66
CA ASN A 222 -3.32 19.71 1.69
C ASN A 222 -4.64 20.27 2.22
N ALA A 223 -5.36 19.49 3.03
CA ALA A 223 -6.58 19.90 3.70
C ALA A 223 -6.34 20.69 5.01
N ASN A 224 -5.07 20.99 5.35
CA ASN A 224 -4.65 21.61 6.60
C ASN A 224 -5.11 20.86 7.87
N ILE A 225 -5.30 19.54 7.77
CA ILE A 225 -5.69 18.70 8.90
C ILE A 225 -4.41 18.29 9.63
N PRO A 226 -4.25 18.66 10.92
CA PRO A 226 -3.04 18.33 11.67
C PRO A 226 -3.01 16.84 12.04
N VAL A 227 -1.82 16.27 12.01
CA VAL A 227 -1.55 14.92 12.50
C VAL A 227 -0.73 15.04 13.79
N SER A 228 -1.34 14.66 14.90
CA SER A 228 -0.74 14.76 16.23
C SER A 228 -0.11 13.43 16.65
N ASN A 229 0.97 13.49 17.42
CA ASN A 229 1.56 12.31 18.04
C ASN A 229 1.33 12.37 19.54
N SER A 230 0.61 11.39 20.08
CA SER A 230 0.35 11.32 21.51
C SER A 230 1.33 10.39 22.20
N TYR A 231 2.10 10.93 23.15
CA TYR A 231 2.99 10.14 24.01
C TYR A 231 2.28 9.13 24.90
N GLN A 232 0.96 9.25 25.02
CA GLN A 232 0.16 8.38 25.87
C GLN A 232 -0.44 7.20 25.08
N LEU A 233 -0.40 7.25 23.74
CA LEU A 233 -0.88 6.18 22.88
C LEU A 233 0.26 5.28 22.49
N TYR A 234 0.28 4.08 23.06
CA TYR A 234 1.27 3.08 22.71
C TYR A 234 0.66 1.68 22.63
N CYS A 235 1.23 0.88 21.74
CA CYS A 235 1.02 -0.56 21.72
C CYS A 235 2.37 -1.27 21.93
N TYR A 236 2.30 -2.52 22.37
CA TYR A 236 3.45 -3.38 22.55
C TYR A 236 3.50 -4.41 21.43
N LYS A 237 4.70 -4.73 20.94
CA LYS A 237 4.91 -5.78 19.93
C LYS A 237 6.10 -6.63 20.30
N HIS A 238 6.03 -7.92 19.97
CA HIS A 238 7.22 -8.77 19.97
C HIS A 238 8.08 -8.40 18.76
N ILE A 239 9.19 -7.69 19.00
CA ILE A 239 10.06 -7.19 17.93
C ILE A 239 11.36 -7.99 17.92
N SER A 240 11.69 -8.55 16.76
CA SER A 240 12.98 -9.19 16.49
C SER A 240 13.53 -8.65 15.18
N GLU A 241 14.55 -7.80 15.25
CA GLU A 241 15.18 -7.23 14.07
C GLU A 241 16.52 -7.89 13.78
N SER A 242 16.80 -8.01 12.49
CA SER A 242 18.05 -8.47 11.91
C SER A 242 18.63 -7.37 11.01
N LEU A 243 19.92 -7.45 10.68
CA LEU A 243 20.51 -6.52 9.70
C LEU A 243 19.74 -6.51 8.37
N ARG A 244 19.24 -7.67 7.93
CA ARG A 244 18.50 -7.81 6.69
C ARG A 244 17.13 -7.13 6.76
N SER A 245 16.40 -7.29 7.86
CA SER A 245 15.08 -6.65 8.02
C SER A 245 15.19 -5.13 8.17
N ILE A 246 16.21 -4.62 8.88
CA ILE A 246 16.48 -3.17 8.96
C ILE A 246 16.86 -2.61 7.58
N ALA A 247 17.68 -3.31 6.81
CA ALA A 247 18.02 -2.88 5.46
C ALA A 247 16.79 -2.91 4.51
N LEU A 248 15.88 -3.87 4.70
CA LEU A 248 14.62 -3.96 3.94
C LEU A 248 13.70 -2.79 4.25
N SER A 249 13.51 -2.48 5.53
CA SER A 249 12.67 -1.37 5.96
C SER A 249 13.24 -0.02 5.51
N ASP A 250 14.57 0.14 5.55
CA ASP A 250 15.24 1.32 5.01
C ASP A 250 15.02 1.48 3.51
N TYR A 251 15.20 0.42 2.72
CA TYR A 251 14.92 0.41 1.29
C TYR A 251 13.47 0.77 1.00
N LYS A 252 12.52 0.06 1.63
CA LYS A 252 11.08 0.28 1.44
C LYS A 252 10.74 1.74 1.70
N ARG A 253 11.17 2.32 2.82
CA ARG A 253 10.93 3.74 3.17
C ARG A 253 11.44 4.71 2.11
N ARG A 254 12.67 4.52 1.62
CA ARG A 254 13.25 5.37 0.56
C ARG A 254 12.49 5.24 -0.76
N TYR A 255 12.08 4.01 -1.09
CA TYR A 255 11.29 3.77 -2.30
C TYR A 255 9.89 4.38 -2.20
N LYS A 256 9.19 4.26 -1.05
CA LYS A 256 7.91 4.94 -0.79
C LYS A 256 8.05 6.44 -1.04
N ALA A 257 9.03 7.06 -0.37
CA ALA A 257 9.33 8.49 -0.48
C ALA A 257 9.57 8.92 -1.94
N PHE A 258 10.41 8.18 -2.67
CA PHE A 258 10.70 8.46 -4.08
C PHE A 258 9.44 8.41 -4.96
N ILE A 259 8.62 7.37 -4.82
CA ILE A 259 7.38 7.23 -5.59
C ILE A 259 6.39 8.34 -5.25
N THR A 260 6.21 8.66 -3.97
CA THR A 260 5.33 9.78 -3.54
C THR A 260 5.80 11.11 -4.10
N ILE A 261 7.10 11.41 -4.07
CA ILE A 261 7.65 12.64 -4.67
C ILE A 261 7.38 12.66 -6.17
N LYS A 262 7.66 11.56 -6.88
CA LYS A 262 7.45 11.46 -8.32
C LYS A 262 5.98 11.71 -8.68
N ASN A 263 5.05 11.09 -7.97
CA ASN A 263 3.61 11.20 -8.22
C ASN A 263 3.08 12.60 -7.90
N ASN A 264 3.66 13.26 -6.90
CA ASN A 264 3.27 14.60 -6.47
C ASN A 264 4.23 15.69 -6.99
N PHE A 265 5.07 15.41 -8.00
CA PHE A 265 6.05 16.38 -8.49
C PHE A 265 5.37 17.63 -9.06
N LEU A 266 4.32 17.43 -9.88
CA LEU A 266 3.52 18.53 -10.43
C LEU A 266 2.82 19.34 -9.32
N TYR A 267 2.50 18.72 -8.19
CA TYR A 267 1.88 19.41 -7.05
C TYR A 267 2.80 20.52 -6.51
N LEU A 268 4.12 20.31 -6.50
CA LEU A 268 5.11 21.31 -6.05
C LEU A 268 5.07 22.59 -6.89
N LEU A 269 4.82 22.46 -8.20
CA LEU A 269 4.84 23.55 -9.18
C LEU A 269 3.56 24.41 -9.17
N THR A 270 2.48 23.95 -8.53
CA THR A 270 1.19 24.65 -8.56
C THR A 270 1.03 25.64 -7.39
N ASN A 271 0.64 26.89 -7.67
CA ASN A 271 0.50 27.92 -6.62
C ASN A 271 -0.76 27.79 -5.74
N LYS A 272 -1.81 27.11 -6.21
CA LYS A 272 -3.11 26.99 -5.52
C LYS A 272 -3.14 26.00 -4.34
N ARG A 273 -1.98 25.55 -3.85
CA ARG A 273 -1.87 24.37 -2.96
C ARG A 273 -1.21 24.73 -1.63
N SER A 274 -1.57 23.99 -0.57
CA SER A 274 -1.11 24.28 0.79
C SER A 274 0.42 24.25 0.89
N PHE A 275 0.98 25.21 1.63
CA PHE A 275 2.41 25.22 1.95
C PHE A 275 2.83 23.94 2.70
N LYS A 276 1.98 23.46 3.62
CA LYS A 276 2.26 22.27 4.44
C LYS A 276 2.46 21.01 3.61
N ALA A 277 1.65 20.79 2.57
CA ALA A 277 1.81 19.65 1.69
C ALA A 277 3.07 19.76 0.82
N LYS A 278 3.38 20.96 0.30
CA LYS A 278 4.63 21.18 -0.46
C LYS A 278 5.86 20.92 0.41
N GLU A 279 5.87 21.46 1.63
CA GLU A 279 6.95 21.21 2.59
C GLU A 279 7.05 19.72 2.94
N LEU A 280 5.92 19.02 3.15
CA LEU A 280 5.92 17.59 3.44
C LEU A 280 6.52 16.79 2.26
N ILE A 281 6.11 17.07 1.01
CA ILE A 281 6.68 16.42 -0.19
C ILE A 281 8.20 16.69 -0.28
N LEU A 282 8.64 17.93 -0.08
CA LEU A 282 10.07 18.27 -0.07
C LEU A 282 10.80 17.61 1.10
N SER A 283 10.16 17.40 2.25
CA SER A 283 10.79 16.72 3.38
C SER A 283 11.08 15.24 3.07
N LEU A 284 10.38 14.64 2.11
CA LEU A 284 10.63 13.26 1.65
C LEU A 284 11.91 13.15 0.83
N THR A 285 12.42 14.24 0.24
CA THR A 285 13.65 14.21 -0.56
C THR A 285 14.89 14.11 0.33
N TYR A 286 14.72 14.15 1.66
CA TYR A 286 15.82 14.18 2.60
C TYR A 286 16.75 12.97 2.36
N PRO A 287 18.02 13.21 1.98
CA PRO A 287 18.94 12.12 1.71
C PRO A 287 19.09 11.29 2.98
N SER A 288 19.18 9.96 2.83
CA SER A 288 19.56 9.13 3.97
C SER A 288 20.83 9.71 4.61
N SER A 289 20.96 9.63 5.93
CA SER A 289 22.14 10.12 6.64
C SER A 289 23.48 9.68 6.01
N MET A 290 23.50 8.51 5.36
CA MET A 290 24.65 7.98 4.63
C MET A 290 24.92 8.73 3.35
N LEU A 291 23.89 9.01 2.55
CA LEU A 291 24.07 9.82 1.35
C LEU A 291 24.62 11.21 1.69
N PHE A 292 24.15 11.80 2.80
CA PHE A 292 24.70 13.06 3.29
C PHE A 292 26.19 12.95 3.67
N ILE A 293 26.57 11.91 4.44
CA ILE A 293 27.97 11.68 4.85
C ILE A 293 28.86 11.37 3.65
N ILE A 294 28.42 10.52 2.72
CA ILE A 294 29.15 10.17 1.50
C ILE A 294 29.36 11.40 0.63
N LEU A 295 28.33 12.22 0.44
CA LEU A 295 28.42 13.47 -0.33
C LEU A 295 29.37 14.46 0.35
N ALA A 296 29.27 14.63 1.66
CA ALA A 296 30.17 15.50 2.42
C ALA A 296 31.63 15.03 2.32
N PHE A 297 31.88 13.71 2.41
CA PHE A 297 33.20 13.14 2.23
C PHE A 297 33.72 13.32 0.80
N PHE A 298 32.87 13.10 -0.22
CA PHE A 298 33.23 13.34 -1.62
C PHE A 298 33.62 14.81 -1.86
N LEU A 299 32.80 15.76 -1.40
CA LEU A 299 33.08 17.18 -1.52
C LEU A 299 34.34 17.58 -0.74
N PHE A 300 34.59 16.96 0.42
CA PHE A 300 35.82 17.17 1.18
C PHE A 300 37.04 16.72 0.38
N ASN A 301 37.01 15.54 -0.26
CA ASN A 301 38.11 15.10 -1.12
C ASN A 301 38.31 16.02 -2.33
N VAL A 302 37.22 16.41 -3.01
CA VAL A 302 37.28 17.36 -4.15
C VAL A 302 37.94 18.69 -3.75
N SER A 303 37.70 19.16 -2.53
CA SER A 303 38.27 20.43 -2.05
C SER A 303 39.81 20.42 -1.91
N PHE A 304 40.46 19.25 -1.84
CA PHE A 304 41.92 19.15 -1.85
C PHE A 304 42.53 19.22 -3.27
N TYR A 305 41.73 19.05 -4.32
CA TYR A 305 42.19 19.16 -5.71
C TYR A 305 42.16 20.63 -6.17
N THR A 306 43.14 21.39 -5.69
CA THR A 306 43.31 22.85 -5.88
C THR A 306 43.33 23.34 -7.33
N ASN A 307 43.60 22.46 -8.30
CA ASN A 307 43.67 22.79 -9.72
C ASN A 307 42.29 22.78 -10.43
N THR A 308 41.20 22.53 -9.70
CA THR A 308 39.85 22.51 -10.29
C THR A 308 39.05 23.76 -9.91
N VAL A 309 38.23 24.25 -10.85
CA VAL A 309 37.28 25.36 -10.61
C VAL A 309 36.38 25.06 -9.40
N PHE A 310 36.06 23.79 -9.17
CA PHE A 310 35.26 23.34 -8.03
C PHE A 310 35.91 23.60 -6.66
N SER A 311 37.24 23.50 -6.54
CA SER A 311 37.95 23.75 -5.27
C SER A 311 37.87 25.22 -4.82
N GLN A 312 37.68 26.15 -5.76
CA GLN A 312 37.51 27.58 -5.47
C GLN A 312 36.10 27.89 -4.95
N VAL A 313 35.11 27.07 -5.29
CA VAL A 313 33.71 27.23 -4.86
C VAL A 313 33.41 26.52 -3.54
N ILE A 314 34.07 25.40 -3.28
CA ILE A 314 33.79 24.53 -2.13
C ILE A 314 34.77 24.81 -0.97
N SER A 315 34.31 25.53 0.05
CA SER A 315 35.12 25.79 1.25
C SER A 315 35.10 24.60 2.23
N ILE A 316 36.29 24.10 2.60
CA ILE A 316 36.46 23.07 3.65
C ILE A 316 35.76 23.47 4.95
N LYS A 317 35.82 24.76 5.32
CA LYS A 317 35.18 25.28 6.54
C LYS A 317 33.67 25.08 6.50
N VAL A 318 33.04 25.24 5.34
CA VAL A 318 31.60 25.04 5.16
C VAL A 318 31.24 23.56 5.30
N ILE A 319 32.03 22.65 4.72
CA ILE A 319 31.79 21.20 4.86
C ILE A 319 31.90 20.76 6.32
N LEU A 320 32.96 21.20 7.02
CA LEU A 320 33.15 20.89 8.44
C LEU A 320 32.02 21.48 9.30
N LEU A 321 31.56 22.69 8.99
CA LEU A 321 30.42 23.31 9.68
C LEU A 321 29.12 22.52 9.45
N LEU A 322 28.90 22.00 8.24
CA LEU A 322 27.74 21.15 7.93
C LEU A 322 27.79 19.82 8.68
N LEU A 323 28.96 19.17 8.74
CA LEU A 323 29.16 17.93 9.51
C LEU A 323 28.97 18.16 11.02
N LEU A 324 29.54 19.25 11.55
CA LEU A 324 29.36 19.64 12.94
C LEU A 324 27.89 19.93 13.25
N GLY A 325 27.21 20.71 12.40
CA GLY A 325 25.78 20.99 12.55
C GLY A 325 24.92 19.73 12.49
N TYR A 326 25.27 18.78 11.61
CA TYR A 326 24.61 17.48 11.55
C TYR A 326 24.82 16.68 12.85
N ALA A 327 26.06 16.58 13.36
CA ALA A 327 26.35 15.91 14.62
C ALA A 327 25.63 16.55 15.82
N CYS A 328 25.69 17.88 15.94
CA CYS A 328 24.99 18.64 16.98
C CYS A 328 23.47 18.46 16.91
N SER A 329 22.87 18.42 15.71
CA SER A 329 21.44 18.21 15.56
C SER A 329 20.99 16.81 16.02
N ASN A 330 21.79 15.77 15.73
CA ASN A 330 21.51 14.41 16.20
C ASN A 330 21.66 14.31 17.72
N LEU A 331 22.71 14.90 18.30
CA LEU A 331 22.89 14.97 19.75
C LEU A 331 21.70 15.69 20.41
N PHE A 332 21.28 16.83 19.85
CA PHE A 332 20.14 17.58 20.35
C PHE A 332 18.83 16.77 20.26
N ALA A 333 18.62 16.05 19.16
CA ALA A 333 17.49 15.14 19.04
C ALA A 333 17.49 14.06 20.14
N MET A 334 18.65 13.46 20.44
CA MET A 334 18.80 12.46 21.50
C MET A 334 18.54 13.02 22.91
N LEU A 335 19.01 14.24 23.18
CA LEU A 335 18.72 14.97 24.42
C LEU A 335 17.22 15.23 24.56
N VAL A 336 16.58 15.75 23.51
CA VAL A 336 15.14 15.99 23.48
C VAL A 336 14.37 14.68 23.69
N SER A 337 14.78 13.56 23.07
CA SER A 337 14.13 12.26 23.27
C SER A 337 14.39 11.62 24.64
N ARG A 338 15.24 12.20 25.49
CA ARG A 338 15.69 11.65 26.78
C ARG A 338 16.23 10.23 26.61
N CYS A 339 17.25 10.11 25.77
CA CYS A 339 17.92 8.84 25.59
C CYS A 339 18.66 8.41 26.86
N SER A 340 18.61 7.12 27.19
CA SER A 340 19.43 6.52 28.24
C SER A 340 20.88 6.43 27.80
N PHE A 341 21.81 6.22 28.75
CA PHE A 341 23.22 6.07 28.42
C PHE A 341 23.50 4.91 27.46
N ASN A 342 22.76 3.80 27.58
CA ASN A 342 22.87 2.68 26.65
C ASN A 342 22.39 3.04 25.24
N GLU A 343 21.35 3.88 25.11
CA GLU A 343 20.91 4.38 23.80
C GLU A 343 21.95 5.31 23.15
N TYR A 344 22.69 6.11 23.93
CA TYR A 344 23.85 6.86 23.42
C TYR A 344 24.95 5.94 22.89
N LYS A 345 25.29 4.87 23.61
CA LYS A 345 26.24 3.85 23.12
C LYS A 345 25.75 3.22 21.82
N ASN A 346 24.47 2.84 21.76
CA ASN A 346 23.86 2.26 20.56
C ASN A 346 23.91 3.24 19.37
N ALA A 347 23.73 4.54 19.58
CA ALA A 347 23.87 5.54 18.51
C ALA A 347 25.30 5.61 17.94
N VAL A 348 26.32 5.45 18.77
CA VAL A 348 27.71 5.37 18.30
C VAL A 348 27.92 4.10 17.47
N PHE A 349 27.43 2.95 17.93
CA PHE A 349 27.45 1.71 17.13
C PHE A 349 26.69 1.86 15.82
N TRP A 350 25.56 2.57 15.81
CA TRP A 350 24.79 2.84 14.60
C TRP A 350 25.64 3.51 13.51
N LEU A 351 26.47 4.49 13.87
CA LEU A 351 27.34 5.16 12.91
C LEU A 351 28.30 4.19 12.20
N LEU A 352 28.78 3.15 12.90
CA LEU A 352 29.67 2.12 12.35
C LEU A 352 28.92 1.13 11.43
N PHE A 353 27.70 0.72 11.81
CA PHE A 353 26.92 -0.25 11.03
C PHE A 353 26.12 0.37 9.89
N MET A 354 25.90 1.69 9.93
CA MET A 354 25.04 2.34 8.96
C MET A 354 25.55 2.22 7.50
N PRO A 355 26.86 2.25 7.16
CA PRO A 355 27.32 1.98 5.80
C PRO A 355 26.94 0.57 5.31
N ILE A 356 27.04 -0.42 6.20
CA ILE A 356 26.67 -1.81 5.90
C ILE A 356 25.18 -1.92 5.62
N VAL A 357 24.34 -1.35 6.50
CA VAL A 357 22.88 -1.33 6.32
C VAL A 357 22.50 -0.63 5.01
N PHE A 358 23.13 0.51 4.71
CA PHE A 358 22.87 1.25 3.48
C PHE A 358 23.22 0.43 2.24
N SER A 359 24.40 -0.18 2.19
CA SER A 359 24.82 -1.06 1.09
C SER A 359 23.89 -2.26 0.92
N LEU A 360 23.52 -2.93 2.02
CA LEU A 360 22.54 -4.02 1.98
C LEU A 360 21.17 -3.55 1.49
N SER A 361 20.73 -2.35 1.88
CA SER A 361 19.45 -1.80 1.45
C SER A 361 19.44 -1.51 -0.06
N LEU A 362 20.57 -1.08 -0.64
CA LEU A 362 20.72 -0.92 -2.09
C LEU A 362 20.66 -2.27 -2.80
N LEU A 363 21.36 -3.28 -2.30
CA LEU A 363 21.31 -4.65 -2.84
C LEU A 363 19.91 -5.25 -2.79
N GLN A 364 19.18 -5.03 -1.70
CA GLN A 364 17.79 -5.45 -1.58
C GLN A 364 16.89 -4.74 -2.58
N GLY A 365 17.14 -3.45 -2.82
CA GLY A 365 16.45 -2.71 -3.87
C GLY A 365 16.70 -3.29 -5.25
N ILE A 366 17.94 -3.64 -5.58
CA ILE A 366 18.27 -4.34 -6.84
C ILE A 366 17.53 -5.67 -6.90
N ARG A 367 17.58 -6.50 -5.86
CA ARG A 367 16.89 -7.81 -5.85
C ARG A 367 15.39 -7.68 -6.02
N LEU A 368 14.75 -6.76 -5.30
CA LEU A 368 13.31 -6.51 -5.36
C LEU A 368 12.91 -5.89 -6.70
N ASN A 369 13.67 -4.95 -7.23
CA ASN A 369 13.39 -4.33 -8.53
C ASN A 369 13.80 -5.21 -9.72
N MET A 370 14.66 -6.22 -9.52
CA MET A 370 14.94 -7.29 -10.49
C MET A 370 13.88 -8.40 -10.44
N SER A 371 13.20 -8.58 -9.29
CA SER A 371 12.08 -9.53 -9.14
C SER A 371 10.71 -8.91 -9.41
N PHE A 372 10.58 -7.57 -9.33
CA PHE A 372 9.77 -6.82 -10.29
C PHE A 372 10.42 -7.07 -11.64
N LYS A 373 10.00 -8.15 -12.31
CA LYS A 373 10.19 -8.26 -13.75
C LYS A 373 9.94 -6.88 -14.30
N PHE A 374 10.89 -6.37 -15.09
CA PHE A 374 10.54 -5.47 -16.18
C PHE A 374 9.32 -6.12 -16.85
N THR A 375 8.13 -5.70 -16.48
CA THR A 375 7.03 -5.68 -17.42
C THR A 375 7.47 -4.60 -18.38
N LEU A 376 8.34 -5.02 -19.31
CA LEU A 376 8.30 -4.48 -20.65
C LEU A 376 6.82 -4.25 -20.95
N PRO A 377 6.41 -3.07 -21.46
CA PRO A 377 5.05 -2.93 -21.98
C PRO A 377 4.83 -4.20 -22.79
N LYS A 378 3.79 -4.99 -22.49
CA LYS A 378 3.55 -6.29 -23.13
C LYS A 378 3.55 -6.04 -24.64
N LYS A 379 4.73 -6.07 -25.24
CA LYS A 379 4.97 -6.13 -26.67
C LYS A 379 4.24 -7.40 -27.05
N PHE A 380 3.47 -7.30 -28.13
CA PHE A 380 2.78 -8.40 -28.81
C PHE A 380 3.28 -9.74 -28.29
N LEU A 381 2.42 -10.47 -27.58
CA LEU A 381 2.72 -11.83 -27.14
C LEU A 381 2.85 -12.67 -28.42
N ILE A 382 4.04 -12.63 -29.04
CA ILE A 382 4.42 -13.50 -30.14
C ILE A 382 4.93 -14.76 -29.47
N ASN A 383 4.02 -15.65 -29.11
CA ASN A 383 4.39 -17.04 -28.96
C ASN A 383 4.33 -17.67 -30.35
N LYS A 384 5.49 -18.18 -30.79
CA LYS A 384 5.58 -19.03 -31.97
C LYS A 384 5.17 -20.45 -31.55
N ASP A 385 4.26 -21.03 -32.33
CA ASP A 385 3.88 -22.45 -32.40
C ASP A 385 2.86 -22.97 -31.35
N PHE A 386 1.58 -23.02 -31.75
CA PHE A 386 0.48 -23.64 -31.00
C PHE A 386 -0.19 -24.77 -31.80
N HIS A 387 0.46 -25.92 -32.00
CA HIS A 387 -0.22 -27.04 -32.68
C HIS A 387 -1.40 -27.61 -31.86
N LYS A 388 -1.29 -27.57 -30.52
CA LYS A 388 -2.34 -28.03 -29.61
C LYS A 388 -2.23 -27.35 -28.24
N GLN A 389 -3.32 -26.77 -27.74
CA GLN A 389 -3.37 -26.10 -26.43
C GLN A 389 -4.63 -26.50 -25.68
N ILE A 390 -4.51 -26.83 -24.39
CA ILE A 390 -5.65 -27.06 -23.50
C ILE A 390 -5.76 -25.87 -22.55
N ILE A 391 -6.96 -25.32 -22.44
CA ILE A 391 -7.28 -24.13 -21.65
C ILE A 391 -8.41 -24.49 -20.69
N ASP A 392 -8.23 -24.16 -19.41
CA ASP A 392 -9.30 -24.23 -18.43
C ASP A 392 -10.20 -22.99 -18.58
N ALA A 393 -11.51 -23.22 -18.67
CA ALA A 393 -12.52 -22.18 -18.83
C ALA A 393 -13.73 -22.48 -17.94
N THR A 394 -14.68 -21.56 -17.85
CA THR A 394 -15.96 -21.79 -17.16
C THR A 394 -17.12 -21.65 -18.13
N VAL A 395 -18.15 -22.47 -17.94
CA VAL A 395 -19.46 -22.31 -18.57
C VAL A 395 -20.47 -21.97 -17.50
N SER A 396 -21.48 -21.17 -17.85
CA SER A 396 -22.57 -20.81 -16.95
C SER A 396 -23.93 -21.02 -17.61
N ASP A 397 -24.86 -21.62 -16.88
CA ASP A 397 -26.28 -21.71 -17.25
C ASP A 397 -27.10 -20.50 -16.75
N GLY A 398 -26.42 -19.48 -16.21
CA GLY A 398 -27.04 -18.29 -15.59
C GLY A 398 -27.33 -18.43 -14.09
N LYS A 399 -27.22 -19.63 -13.50
CA LYS A 399 -27.40 -19.88 -12.06
C LYS A 399 -26.14 -20.43 -11.38
N LYS A 400 -25.39 -21.28 -12.09
CA LYS A 400 -24.15 -21.90 -11.61
C LYS A 400 -23.03 -21.67 -12.61
N GLU A 401 -21.81 -21.73 -12.09
CA GLU A 401 -20.59 -21.71 -12.89
C GLU A 401 -19.93 -23.07 -12.77
N LEU A 402 -19.66 -23.69 -13.91
CA LEU A 402 -19.16 -25.05 -13.99
C LEU A 402 -17.82 -25.01 -14.73
N PRO A 403 -16.76 -25.62 -14.18
CA PRO A 403 -15.46 -25.67 -14.84
C PRO A 403 -15.53 -26.58 -16.06
N CYS A 404 -14.87 -26.18 -17.14
CA CYS A 404 -14.78 -26.93 -18.39
C CYS A 404 -13.39 -26.76 -19.01
N GLN A 405 -13.06 -27.59 -19.99
CA GLN A 405 -11.79 -27.49 -20.72
C GLN A 405 -12.04 -27.26 -22.20
N LEU A 406 -11.15 -26.47 -22.80
CA LEU A 406 -11.14 -26.17 -24.23
C LEU A 406 -9.81 -26.63 -24.81
N GLU A 407 -9.85 -27.51 -25.81
CA GLU A 407 -8.68 -27.92 -26.57
C GLU A 407 -8.70 -27.21 -27.93
N ILE A 408 -7.75 -26.30 -28.15
CA ILE A 408 -7.48 -25.66 -29.44
C ILE A 408 -6.52 -26.56 -30.22
N ARG A 409 -6.87 -26.89 -31.45
CA ARG A 409 -6.01 -27.57 -32.42
C ARG A 409 -5.83 -26.67 -33.62
N GLN A 410 -4.58 -26.30 -33.92
CA GLN A 410 -4.27 -25.40 -35.02
C GLN A 410 -3.23 -26.05 -35.92
N ASN A 411 -3.56 -26.11 -37.20
CA ASN A 411 -2.69 -26.51 -38.28
C ASN A 411 -2.55 -25.33 -39.25
N ASP A 412 -1.57 -25.37 -40.15
CA ASP A 412 -1.28 -24.28 -41.10
C ASP A 412 -2.47 -23.88 -41.99
N THR A 413 -3.47 -24.76 -42.13
CA THR A 413 -4.64 -24.56 -43.00
C THR A 413 -5.96 -24.38 -42.26
N HIS A 414 -6.06 -24.79 -40.99
CA HIS A 414 -7.31 -24.75 -40.24
C HIS A 414 -7.12 -24.82 -38.72
N SER A 415 -8.08 -24.25 -38.01
CA SER A 415 -8.24 -24.24 -36.56
C SER A 415 -9.50 -25.02 -36.17
N GLN A 416 -9.42 -25.77 -35.08
CA GLN A 416 -10.54 -26.51 -34.50
C GLN A 416 -10.55 -26.34 -32.99
N LEU A 417 -11.74 -26.15 -32.41
CA LEU A 417 -11.95 -26.05 -30.98
C LEU A 417 -12.74 -27.26 -30.48
N ILE A 418 -12.28 -27.90 -29.41
CA ILE A 418 -12.95 -29.02 -28.76
C ILE A 418 -13.28 -28.62 -27.32
N PHE A 419 -14.56 -28.46 -27.03
CA PHE A 419 -15.08 -28.27 -25.68
C PHE A 419 -15.22 -29.61 -24.97
N MET A 420 -14.79 -29.67 -23.70
CA MET A 420 -14.79 -30.87 -22.87
C MET A 420 -15.42 -30.55 -21.52
N PHE A 421 -16.47 -31.30 -21.15
CA PHE A 421 -17.17 -31.12 -19.89
C PHE A 421 -17.75 -32.45 -19.40
N ASN A 422 -17.41 -32.85 -18.16
CA ASN A 422 -17.87 -34.10 -17.53
C ASN A 422 -17.77 -35.34 -18.45
N GLY A 423 -16.63 -35.51 -19.13
CA GLY A 423 -16.38 -36.63 -20.04
C GLY A 423 -17.04 -36.53 -21.42
N LYS A 424 -17.91 -35.54 -21.67
CA LYS A 424 -18.50 -35.26 -22.99
C LYS A 424 -17.63 -34.28 -23.76
N LYS A 425 -17.57 -34.46 -25.08
CA LYS A 425 -16.81 -33.62 -26.00
C LYS A 425 -17.72 -33.02 -27.08
N LEU A 426 -17.52 -31.75 -27.38
CA LEU A 426 -18.22 -31.01 -28.43
C LEU A 426 -17.18 -30.30 -29.30
N SER A 427 -17.12 -30.61 -30.59
CA SER A 427 -16.14 -30.04 -31.51
C SER A 427 -16.75 -29.00 -32.46
N SER A 428 -15.95 -27.99 -32.83
CA SER A 428 -16.23 -27.11 -33.95
C SER A 428 -15.93 -27.83 -35.27
N SER A 429 -16.49 -27.31 -36.36
CA SER A 429 -15.97 -27.59 -37.70
C SER A 429 -14.55 -27.01 -37.87
N LYS A 430 -13.87 -27.39 -38.95
CA LYS A 430 -12.53 -26.86 -39.27
C LYS A 430 -12.70 -25.44 -39.82
N GLN A 431 -12.26 -24.45 -39.05
CA GLN A 431 -12.41 -23.04 -39.34
C GLN A 431 -11.08 -22.43 -39.80
N PRO A 432 -11.07 -21.37 -40.61
CA PRO A 432 -9.83 -20.75 -41.10
C PRO A 432 -9.05 -20.03 -39.98
N ARG A 433 -9.74 -19.61 -38.92
CA ARG A 433 -9.15 -18.91 -37.76
C ARG A 433 -9.75 -19.41 -36.45
N VAL A 434 -9.03 -19.16 -35.36
CA VAL A 434 -9.42 -19.64 -34.02
C VAL A 434 -10.67 -18.92 -33.51
N ASP A 435 -10.84 -17.63 -33.82
CA ASP A 435 -12.03 -16.84 -33.42
C ASP A 435 -13.33 -17.42 -33.98
N PHE A 436 -13.36 -17.84 -35.25
CA PHE A 436 -14.53 -18.51 -35.84
C PHE A 436 -14.85 -19.85 -35.16
N ALA A 437 -13.82 -20.63 -34.78
CA ALA A 437 -14.02 -21.89 -34.05
C ALA A 437 -14.63 -21.65 -32.65
N PHE A 438 -14.24 -20.55 -31.99
CA PHE A 438 -14.82 -20.11 -30.72
C PHE A 438 -16.28 -19.64 -30.86
N GLU A 439 -16.59 -18.90 -31.92
CA GLU A 439 -17.96 -18.45 -32.19
C GLU A 439 -18.89 -19.64 -32.40
N GLU A 440 -18.48 -20.63 -33.21
CA GLU A 440 -19.28 -21.83 -33.50
C GLU A 440 -19.56 -22.65 -32.22
N ILE A 441 -18.55 -22.90 -31.37
CA ILE A 441 -18.74 -23.59 -30.09
C ILE A 441 -19.64 -22.79 -29.16
N SER A 442 -19.47 -21.47 -29.11
CA SER A 442 -20.29 -20.60 -28.27
C SER A 442 -21.76 -20.63 -28.71
N GLU A 443 -22.04 -20.70 -30.02
CA GLU A 443 -23.40 -20.86 -30.54
C GLU A 443 -24.00 -22.23 -30.18
N LYS A 444 -23.24 -23.31 -30.36
CA LYS A 444 -23.69 -24.66 -29.97
C LYS A 444 -23.99 -24.75 -28.46
N LEU A 445 -23.14 -24.16 -27.62
CA LEU A 445 -23.36 -24.12 -26.16
C LEU A 445 -24.59 -23.29 -25.80
N ARG A 446 -24.80 -22.14 -26.45
CA ARG A 446 -25.97 -21.29 -26.24
C ARG A 446 -27.27 -21.98 -26.64
N ALA A 447 -27.27 -22.77 -27.70
CA ALA A 447 -28.43 -23.59 -28.08
C ALA A 447 -28.84 -24.58 -26.98
N HIS A 448 -27.89 -24.98 -26.13
CA HIS A 448 -28.12 -25.82 -24.95
C HIS A 448 -28.26 -25.03 -23.63
N GLY A 449 -28.37 -23.70 -23.69
CA GLY A 449 -28.56 -22.85 -22.52
C GLY A 449 -27.29 -22.50 -21.74
N PHE A 450 -26.10 -22.79 -22.27
CA PHE A 450 -24.82 -22.49 -21.63
C PHE A 450 -24.11 -21.30 -22.27
N ASN A 451 -23.52 -20.44 -21.44
CA ASN A 451 -22.66 -19.33 -21.83
C ASN A 451 -21.20 -19.64 -21.47
N LEU A 452 -20.33 -19.65 -22.47
CA LEU A 452 -18.89 -19.85 -22.28
C LEU A 452 -18.21 -18.54 -21.84
N LYS A 453 -17.55 -18.56 -20.68
CA LYS A 453 -16.94 -17.41 -20.00
C LYS A 453 -15.53 -17.07 -20.45
N VAL A 454 -15.41 -16.63 -21.69
CA VAL A 454 -14.13 -16.26 -22.31
C VAL A 454 -14.19 -14.87 -22.95
N CYS A 455 -13.03 -14.21 -23.11
CA CYS A 455 -12.92 -12.85 -23.65
C CYS A 455 -13.65 -12.66 -24.99
N ILE A 456 -13.63 -13.61 -25.91
CA ILE A 456 -14.34 -13.50 -27.20
C ILE A 456 -15.86 -13.36 -27.05
N ASN A 457 -16.42 -13.81 -25.92
CA ASN A 457 -17.83 -13.66 -25.57
C ASN A 457 -18.12 -12.47 -24.66
N CYS A 458 -17.09 -11.71 -24.25
CA CYS A 458 -17.22 -10.52 -23.44
C CYS A 458 -17.79 -9.35 -24.25
N GLY A 459 -18.65 -8.55 -23.61
CA GLY A 459 -19.24 -7.35 -24.21
C GLY A 459 -18.28 -6.20 -24.46
N TYR A 460 -17.19 -6.18 -23.70
CA TYR A 460 -16.18 -5.15 -23.71
C TYR A 460 -14.91 -5.59 -24.45
N PHE A 461 -14.92 -6.78 -25.07
CA PHE A 461 -13.78 -7.25 -25.84
C PHE A 461 -13.96 -6.91 -27.32
N LYS A 462 -12.97 -6.21 -27.89
CA LYS A 462 -12.94 -5.88 -29.31
C LYS A 462 -11.72 -6.54 -29.95
N LEU A 463 -12.00 -7.41 -30.92
CA LEU A 463 -10.98 -8.03 -31.74
C LEU A 463 -10.46 -6.99 -32.73
N ASN A 464 -9.14 -6.84 -32.85
CA ASN A 464 -8.56 -5.93 -33.84
C ASN A 464 -8.38 -6.71 -35.15
N GLU A 465 -9.15 -6.40 -36.19
CA GLU A 465 -9.13 -7.11 -37.47
C GLU A 465 -7.75 -7.12 -38.15
N SER A 466 -6.99 -6.03 -38.03
CA SER A 466 -5.62 -5.92 -38.58
C SER A 466 -4.60 -6.83 -37.87
N ILE A 467 -4.88 -7.19 -36.61
CA ILE A 467 -4.08 -8.10 -35.79
C ILE A 467 -4.61 -9.53 -35.94
N ALA A 468 -5.94 -9.70 -36.01
CA ALA A 468 -6.60 -10.99 -36.22
C ALA A 468 -6.17 -11.64 -37.54
N SER A 469 -5.94 -10.86 -38.60
CA SER A 469 -5.42 -11.37 -39.87
C SER A 469 -3.94 -11.81 -39.79
N LYS A 470 -3.14 -11.18 -38.92
CA LYS A 470 -1.71 -11.50 -38.72
C LYS A 470 -1.46 -12.63 -37.71
N LEU A 471 -2.36 -12.79 -36.73
CA LEU A 471 -2.23 -13.71 -35.60
C LEU A 471 -3.40 -14.70 -35.51
N GLY A 472 -4.02 -15.08 -36.63
CA GLY A 472 -5.05 -16.13 -36.65
C GLY A 472 -6.30 -15.89 -35.77
N GLY A 473 -6.59 -14.64 -35.41
CA GLY A 473 -7.72 -14.26 -34.55
C GLY A 473 -7.46 -14.39 -33.05
N GLU A 474 -6.22 -14.58 -32.59
CA GLU A 474 -5.93 -15.00 -31.22
C GLU A 474 -5.99 -13.89 -30.15
N GLN A 475 -5.88 -12.61 -30.54
CA GLN A 475 -5.76 -11.48 -29.61
C GLN A 475 -6.68 -10.31 -29.95
N GLY A 476 -7.17 -9.66 -28.90
CA GLY A 476 -7.93 -8.39 -28.98
C GLY A 476 -7.67 -7.53 -27.74
N TYR A 477 -8.44 -6.46 -27.57
CA TYR A 477 -8.29 -5.55 -26.44
C TYR A 477 -9.53 -5.51 -25.55
N CYS A 478 -9.30 -5.35 -24.25
CA CYS A 478 -10.35 -5.17 -23.26
C CYS A 478 -10.68 -3.69 -23.08
N LEU A 479 -11.89 -3.29 -23.45
CA LEU A 479 -12.40 -1.93 -23.26
C LEU A 479 -12.76 -1.66 -21.80
N PHE A 480 -13.17 -2.68 -21.05
CA PHE A 480 -13.57 -2.54 -19.64
C PHE A 480 -12.38 -2.11 -18.79
N ASP A 481 -11.25 -2.82 -18.89
CA ASP A 481 -10.02 -2.47 -18.17
C ASP A 481 -9.50 -1.07 -18.54
N ASN A 482 -9.61 -0.68 -19.81
CA ASN A 482 -9.17 0.65 -20.24
C ASN A 482 -10.05 1.77 -19.66
N ILE A 483 -11.36 1.56 -19.58
CA ILE A 483 -12.32 2.51 -19.00
C ILE A 483 -12.14 2.58 -17.48
N ASP A 484 -12.04 1.43 -16.81
CA ASP A 484 -11.96 1.31 -15.35
C ASP A 484 -10.62 1.87 -14.80
N LYS A 485 -9.51 1.62 -15.49
CA LYS A 485 -8.16 2.06 -15.07
C LYS A 485 -7.79 3.46 -15.54
N GLY A 486 -8.62 4.13 -16.35
CA GLY A 486 -8.29 5.42 -16.97
C GLY A 486 -7.01 5.39 -17.81
N SER A 487 -6.63 4.21 -18.32
CA SER A 487 -5.37 3.97 -19.03
C SER A 487 -5.49 4.42 -20.49
N LYS A 488 -4.47 5.15 -20.98
CA LYS A 488 -4.32 5.46 -22.42
C LYS A 488 -3.71 4.31 -23.23
N ALA A 489 -3.25 3.24 -22.57
CA ALA A 489 -2.60 2.11 -23.21
C ALA A 489 -3.59 0.96 -23.43
N TRP A 490 -3.66 0.44 -24.66
CA TRP A 490 -4.51 -0.68 -25.03
C TRP A 490 -4.01 -1.97 -24.36
N GLU A 491 -4.75 -2.51 -23.39
CA GLU A 491 -4.45 -3.83 -22.81
C GLU A 491 -4.89 -4.96 -23.76
N TYR A 492 -3.92 -5.71 -24.30
CA TYR A 492 -4.17 -6.88 -25.15
C TYR A 492 -4.38 -8.14 -24.30
N THR A 493 -5.37 -8.95 -24.70
CA THR A 493 -5.73 -10.22 -24.07
C THR A 493 -6.07 -11.26 -25.14
N TYR A 494 -5.84 -12.54 -24.84
CA TYR A 494 -6.21 -13.63 -25.73
C TYR A 494 -7.72 -13.84 -25.74
N ILE A 495 -8.27 -14.28 -26.88
CA ILE A 495 -9.70 -14.52 -27.06
C ILE A 495 -10.28 -15.55 -26.07
N TRP A 496 -9.46 -16.47 -25.58
CA TRP A 496 -9.84 -17.56 -24.69
C TRP A 496 -9.57 -17.30 -23.21
N ASN A 497 -9.04 -16.12 -22.85
CA ASN A 497 -8.84 -15.78 -21.45
C ASN A 497 -10.19 -15.73 -20.71
N ALA A 498 -10.23 -16.26 -19.48
CA ALA A 498 -11.44 -16.28 -18.68
C ALA A 498 -11.97 -14.85 -18.44
N CYS A 499 -13.27 -14.65 -18.63
CA CYS A 499 -13.89 -13.33 -18.47
C CYS A 499 -15.25 -13.43 -17.79
N VAL A 500 -15.45 -12.58 -16.79
CA VAL A 500 -16.71 -12.52 -16.01
C VAL A 500 -17.75 -11.61 -16.66
N ASN A 501 -17.33 -10.67 -17.50
CA ASN A 501 -18.16 -9.62 -18.11
C ASN A 501 -18.85 -10.07 -19.42
N ILE A 502 -19.60 -11.16 -19.36
CA ILE A 502 -20.35 -11.68 -20.51
C ILE A 502 -21.70 -10.97 -20.58
N ILE A 503 -21.99 -10.38 -21.73
CA ILE A 503 -23.29 -9.77 -22.00
C ILE A 503 -23.95 -10.48 -23.19
N SER A 504 -25.26 -10.27 -23.35
CA SER A 504 -25.97 -10.85 -24.49
C SER A 504 -25.40 -10.35 -25.83
N ILE A 505 -25.46 -11.18 -26.88
CA ILE A 505 -25.03 -10.81 -28.24
C ILE A 505 -25.76 -9.56 -28.74
N LYS A 506 -27.05 -9.41 -28.39
CA LYS A 506 -27.86 -8.25 -28.75
C LYS A 506 -27.32 -6.97 -28.11
N THR A 507 -26.95 -7.04 -26.82
CA THR A 507 -26.30 -5.94 -26.10
C THR A 507 -24.91 -5.64 -26.67
N ARG A 508 -24.13 -6.68 -26.99
CA ARG A 508 -22.80 -6.53 -27.60
C ARG A 508 -22.85 -5.84 -28.96
N LYS A 509 -23.77 -6.25 -29.84
CA LYS A 509 -23.98 -5.59 -31.14
C LYS A 509 -24.34 -4.11 -30.97
N HIS A 510 -25.21 -3.81 -30.01
CA HIS A 510 -25.58 -2.43 -29.70
C HIS A 510 -24.40 -1.58 -29.18
N ILE A 511 -23.58 -2.14 -28.28
CA ILE A 511 -22.37 -1.46 -27.77
C ILE A 511 -21.36 -1.23 -28.89
N LEU A 512 -21.09 -2.23 -29.73
CA LEU A 512 -20.14 -2.10 -30.83
C LEU A 512 -20.59 -1.04 -31.86
N GLN A 513 -21.89 -0.97 -32.16
CA GLN A 513 -22.46 0.05 -33.04
C GLN A 513 -22.29 1.46 -32.46
N LYS A 514 -22.62 1.65 -31.17
CA LYS A 514 -22.39 2.92 -30.45
C LYS A 514 -20.91 3.32 -30.42
N LEU A 515 -20.00 2.36 -30.26
CA LEU A 515 -18.56 2.62 -30.25
C LEU A 515 -18.03 3.02 -31.63
N SER A 516 -18.53 2.39 -32.71
CA SER A 516 -18.17 2.80 -34.08
C SER A 516 -18.65 4.23 -34.39
N GLU A 517 -19.83 4.63 -33.92
CA GLU A 517 -20.33 6.01 -34.04
C GLU A 517 -19.40 7.01 -33.33
N ILE A 518 -18.91 6.67 -32.13
CA ILE A 518 -17.98 7.50 -31.35
C ILE A 518 -16.59 7.60 -32.00
N GLU A 519 -16.09 6.52 -32.60
CA GLU A 519 -14.79 6.51 -33.31
C GLU A 519 -14.81 7.37 -34.58
N ILE A 520 -15.96 7.51 -35.25
CA ILE A 520 -16.14 8.39 -36.42
C ILE A 520 -16.11 9.86 -35.99
N THR A 521 -16.80 10.23 -34.90
CA THR A 521 -16.80 11.61 -34.37
C THR A 521 -15.48 12.11 -33.77
N LYS A 522 -14.46 11.25 -33.66
CA LYS A 522 -13.11 11.63 -33.21
C LYS A 522 -12.10 11.81 -34.34
N LYS A 523 -12.50 11.48 -35.58
CA LYS A 523 -11.68 11.67 -36.78
C LYS A 523 -12.04 12.94 -37.58
N ASP A 524 -13.20 13.52 -37.29
CA ASP A 524 -13.56 14.90 -37.60
C ASP A 524 -13.23 15.80 -36.39
#